data_AF-A0A6A3TV09-F1
#
_entry.id   AF-A0A6A3TV09-F1
#
_cell.length_a   1.000
_cell.length_b   1.000
_cell.length_c   1.000
_cell.angle_alpha   90.00
_cell.angle_beta   90.00
_cell.angle_gamma   90.00
#
_symmetry.space_group_name_H-M   'P 1'
#
loop_
_entity.id
_entity.type
_entity.pdbx_description
1 polymer ?
#
loop_
_entity_poly.entity_id
_entity_poly.type
_entity_poly.pdbx_seq_one_letter_code
_entity_poly.pdbx_strand_id
1 'polypeptide(L)'
;MTELLEKTDALDPDLVGNDKRLSYKALARIIVDITRPVAVPKHWVPTLTAGVWRKLLDNKRLGDLALNISRQLENDKFDGSLVPEYNPKESKIKGFTPFIRHDGAPTAAGPATEVDDEDPQYCQTPDE
;
A
#
# COMPACT_ATOMS: atom_id res chain seq x y z
N MET A 1 5.91 4.31 6.86
CA MET A 1 5.46 3.22 5.95
C MET A 1 5.92 3.42 4.50
N THR A 2 5.83 4.63 3.94
CA THR A 2 6.29 4.96 2.57
C THR A 2 7.74 4.59 2.29
N GLU A 3 8.65 4.83 3.24
CA GLU A 3 10.08 4.52 3.07
C GLU A 3 10.39 3.03 2.77
N LEU A 4 9.62 2.09 3.32
CA LEU A 4 9.84 0.66 3.09
C LEU A 4 9.42 0.25 1.67
N LEU A 5 8.34 0.84 1.16
CA LEU A 5 7.86 0.59 -0.19
C LEU A 5 8.81 1.19 -1.24
N GLU A 6 9.42 2.33 -0.94
CA GLU A 6 10.43 2.96 -1.78
C GLU A 6 11.75 2.15 -1.84
N LYS A 7 12.17 1.55 -0.72
CA LYS A 7 13.46 0.83 -0.61
C LYS A 7 13.46 -0.59 -1.22
N THR A 8 12.31 -1.11 -1.63
CA THR A 8 12.13 -2.53 -2.00
C THR A 8 11.86 -2.77 -3.49
N ASP A 9 11.97 -1.74 -4.34
CA ASP A 9 11.58 -1.74 -5.76
C ASP A 9 10.11 -2.13 -6.03
N ALA A 10 9.31 -2.29 -4.96
CA ALA A 10 7.97 -2.83 -5.02
C ALA A 10 6.99 -1.94 -5.79
N LEU A 11 7.27 -0.65 -5.83
CA LEU A 11 6.47 0.38 -6.49
C LEU A 11 6.87 0.63 -7.95
N ASP A 12 8.00 0.09 -8.44
CA ASP A 12 8.47 0.39 -9.79
C ASP A 12 7.57 -0.30 -10.84
N PRO A 13 6.79 0.46 -11.64
CA PRO A 13 5.90 -0.13 -12.63
C PRO A 13 6.64 -0.84 -13.79
N ASP A 14 7.93 -0.59 -14.00
CA ASP A 14 8.70 -1.17 -15.11
C ASP A 14 9.53 -2.39 -14.67
N LEU A 15 9.51 -2.76 -13.39
CA LEU A 15 10.24 -3.92 -12.91
C LEU A 15 9.68 -5.20 -13.54
N VAL A 16 10.51 -5.87 -14.34
CA VAL A 16 10.16 -7.06 -15.13
C VAL A 16 9.99 -8.30 -14.22
N GLY A 17 10.67 -8.33 -13.08
CA GLY A 17 10.52 -9.36 -12.04
C GLY A 17 9.30 -9.09 -11.15
N ASN A 18 8.27 -9.93 -11.28
CA ASN A 18 7.06 -9.87 -10.44
C ASN A 18 7.29 -10.37 -9.01
N ASP A 19 8.44 -10.97 -8.72
CA ASP A 19 8.82 -11.48 -7.40
C ASP A 19 9.06 -10.34 -6.39
N LYS A 20 9.38 -9.14 -6.88
CA LYS A 20 9.67 -7.96 -6.06
C LYS A 20 8.64 -6.85 -6.25
N ARG A 21 8.01 -6.77 -7.42
CA ARG A 21 7.02 -5.74 -7.76
C ARG A 21 5.63 -6.12 -7.27
N LEU A 22 4.90 -5.15 -6.73
CA LEU A 22 3.47 -5.31 -6.48
C LEU A 22 2.70 -5.57 -7.80
N SER A 23 1.57 -6.27 -7.69
CA SER A 23 0.69 -6.47 -8.85
C SER A 23 0.19 -5.14 -9.41
N TYR A 24 -0.12 -5.06 -10.71
CA TYR A 24 -0.70 -3.85 -11.31
C TYR A 24 -1.98 -3.38 -10.59
N LYS A 25 -2.80 -4.32 -10.10
CA LYS A 25 -4.02 -4.00 -9.33
C LYS A 25 -3.69 -3.33 -8.00
N ALA A 26 -2.65 -3.81 -7.30
CA ALA A 26 -2.18 -3.19 -6.06
C ALA A 26 -1.54 -1.81 -6.31
N LEU A 27 -0.69 -1.68 -7.34
CA LEU A 27 -0.11 -0.40 -7.75
C LEU A 27 -1.19 0.64 -8.11
N ALA A 28 -2.20 0.24 -8.88
CA ALA A 28 -3.32 1.12 -9.22
C ALA A 28 -4.18 1.50 -8.00
N ARG A 29 -4.37 0.57 -7.04
CA ARG A 29 -5.05 0.90 -5.77
C ARG A 29 -4.27 1.94 -4.97
N ILE A 30 -2.95 1.82 -4.92
CA ILE A 30 -2.06 2.80 -4.28
C ILE A 30 -2.23 4.17 -4.93
N ILE A 31 -2.28 4.26 -6.27
CA ILE A 31 -2.57 5.53 -6.97
C ILE A 31 -3.90 6.13 -6.48
N VAL A 32 -4.96 5.33 -6.40
CA VAL A 32 -6.26 5.82 -5.88
C VAL A 32 -6.14 6.35 -4.46
N ASP A 33 -5.41 5.65 -3.59
CA ASP A 33 -5.28 6.04 -2.18
C ASP A 33 -4.44 7.32 -1.99
N ILE A 34 -3.33 7.50 -2.73
CA ILE A 34 -2.46 8.68 -2.58
C ILE A 34 -3.00 9.93 -3.28
N THR A 35 -3.91 9.78 -4.26
CA THR A 35 -4.54 10.89 -4.99
C THR A 35 -5.90 11.30 -4.42
N ARG A 36 -6.42 10.55 -3.45
CA ARG A 36 -7.70 10.84 -2.82
C ARG A 36 -7.59 12.09 -1.92
N PRO A 37 -8.57 13.01 -1.98
CA PRO A 37 -8.57 14.21 -1.13
C PRO A 37 -9.07 13.86 0.28
N VAL A 38 -8.30 13.05 1.01
CA VAL A 38 -8.62 12.61 2.38
C VAL A 38 -7.51 13.06 3.31
N ALA A 39 -7.88 13.55 4.49
CA ALA A 39 -6.92 13.88 5.53
C ALA A 39 -6.22 12.60 6.02
N VAL A 40 -4.91 12.54 5.86
CA VAL A 40 -4.08 11.42 6.30
C VAL A 40 -2.92 11.93 7.15
N PRO A 41 -2.33 11.09 8.02
CA PRO A 41 -1.09 11.42 8.70
C PRO A 41 -0.02 11.86 7.72
N LYS A 42 0.71 12.94 8.04
CA LYS A 42 1.70 13.56 7.15
C LYS A 42 2.77 12.58 6.66
N HIS A 43 3.19 11.68 7.54
CA HIS A 43 4.20 10.67 7.23
C HIS A 43 3.69 9.53 6.34
N TRP A 44 2.38 9.49 6.03
CA TRP A 44 1.79 8.59 5.02
C TRP A 44 1.80 9.21 3.63
N VAL A 45 1.92 10.53 3.52
CA VAL A 45 1.94 11.23 2.24
C VAL A 45 3.32 11.09 1.61
N PRO A 46 3.44 10.38 0.47
CA PRO A 46 4.72 10.29 -0.22
C PRO A 46 5.02 11.57 -0.99
N THR A 47 6.30 11.78 -1.34
CA THR A 47 6.69 12.89 -2.23
C THR A 47 6.30 12.57 -3.68
N LEU A 48 5.14 13.06 -4.11
CA LEU A 48 4.54 12.75 -5.42
C LEU A 48 5.27 13.36 -6.62
N THR A 49 6.13 14.35 -6.38
CA THR A 49 6.76 15.14 -7.45
C THR A 49 8.02 14.48 -8.04
N ALA A 50 8.58 13.47 -7.37
CA ALA A 50 9.83 12.83 -7.77
C ALA A 50 9.85 11.30 -7.53
N GLY A 51 10.89 10.64 -8.03
CA GLY A 51 11.20 9.24 -7.74
C GLY A 51 10.14 8.25 -8.23
N VAL A 52 10.03 7.13 -7.51
CA VAL A 52 9.16 6.01 -7.88
C VAL A 52 7.67 6.39 -7.83
N TRP A 53 7.29 7.33 -6.96
CA TRP A 53 5.91 7.82 -6.87
C TRP A 53 5.49 8.64 -8.09
N ARG A 54 6.35 9.57 -8.55
CA ARG A 54 6.11 10.28 -9.81
C ARG A 54 6.02 9.30 -10.99
N LYS A 55 6.93 8.33 -11.04
CA LYS A 55 6.94 7.27 -12.07
C LYS A 55 5.65 6.45 -12.08
N LEU A 56 5.11 6.13 -10.90
CA LEU A 56 3.84 5.44 -10.71
C LEU A 56 2.67 6.27 -11.28
N LEU A 57 2.63 7.57 -10.94
CA LEU A 57 1.59 8.50 -11.38
C LEU A 57 1.60 8.75 -12.90
N ASP A 58 2.79 8.80 -13.51
CA ASP A 58 2.93 9.06 -14.95
C ASP A 58 2.59 7.82 -15.82
N ASN A 59 2.42 6.64 -15.20
CA ASN A 59 2.11 5.41 -15.93
C ASN A 59 0.65 5.37 -16.39
N LYS A 60 0.41 5.64 -17.68
CA LYS A 60 -0.94 5.67 -18.29
C LYS A 60 -1.77 4.41 -18.03
N ARG A 61 -1.15 3.21 -18.12
CA ARG A 61 -1.86 1.94 -17.95
C ARG A 61 -2.35 1.77 -16.51
N LEU A 62 -1.53 2.18 -15.55
CA LEU A 62 -1.91 2.20 -14.14
C LEU A 62 -2.97 3.27 -13.86
N GLY A 63 -2.89 4.44 -14.51
CA GLY A 63 -3.91 5.48 -14.43
C GLY A 63 -5.29 5.01 -14.88
N ASP A 64 -5.38 4.35 -16.04
CA ASP A 64 -6.64 3.78 -16.54
C ASP A 64 -7.21 2.72 -15.59
N LEU A 65 -6.33 1.89 -15.01
CA LEU A 65 -6.72 0.87 -14.04
C LEU A 65 -7.19 1.50 -12.72
N ALA A 66 -6.53 2.57 -12.27
CA ALA A 66 -6.89 3.31 -11.08
C ALA A 66 -8.29 3.93 -11.22
N LEU A 67 -8.62 4.51 -12.38
CA LEU A 67 -9.97 5.01 -12.67
C LEU A 67 -11.03 3.90 -12.60
N ASN A 68 -10.72 2.72 -13.12
CA ASN A 68 -11.62 1.56 -13.02
C ASN A 68 -11.83 1.14 -11.55
N ILE A 69 -10.74 1.03 -10.78
CA ILE A 69 -10.78 0.69 -9.37
C ILE A 69 -11.57 1.73 -8.56
N SER A 70 -11.37 3.03 -8.80
CA SER A 70 -12.14 4.10 -8.16
C SER A 70 -13.64 3.90 -8.37
N ARG A 71 -14.07 3.61 -9.61
CA ARG A 71 -15.48 3.32 -9.91
C ARG A 71 -15.99 2.06 -9.22
N GLN A 72 -15.15 1.02 -9.11
CA GLN A 72 -15.53 -0.20 -8.38
C GLN A 72 -15.72 0.08 -6.88
N LEU A 73 -14.88 0.91 -6.28
CA LEU A 73 -14.99 1.30 -4.87
C LEU A 73 -16.25 2.13 -4.61
N GLU A 74 -16.58 3.07 -5.51
CA GLU A 74 -17.82 3.86 -5.43
C GLU A 74 -19.09 2.99 -5.45
N ASN A 75 -19.04 1.87 -6.17
CA ASN A 75 -20.17 0.95 -6.32
C ASN A 75 -20.09 -0.26 -5.38
N ASP A 76 -19.16 -0.28 -4.41
CA ASP A 76 -18.89 -1.38 -3.49
C ASP A 76 -18.67 -2.75 -4.18
N LYS A 77 -18.04 -2.71 -5.37
CA LYS A 77 -17.75 -3.87 -6.23
C LYS A 77 -16.27 -4.19 -6.31
N PHE A 78 -15.43 -3.47 -5.57
CA PHE A 78 -14.00 -3.70 -5.60
C PHE A 78 -13.66 -4.98 -4.86
N ASP A 79 -13.29 -6.01 -5.61
CA ASP A 79 -12.80 -7.27 -5.06
C ASP A 79 -11.34 -7.12 -4.62
N GLY A 80 -11.10 -6.73 -3.37
CA GLY A 80 -9.75 -6.70 -2.79
C GLY A 80 -9.29 -8.10 -2.39
N SER A 81 -7.99 -8.38 -2.45
CA SER A 81 -7.46 -9.59 -1.80
C SER A 81 -7.77 -9.53 -0.30
N LEU A 82 -8.69 -10.38 0.15
CA LEU A 82 -9.00 -10.52 1.55
C LEU A 82 -7.82 -11.20 2.24
N VAL A 83 -7.07 -10.42 3.02
CA VAL A 83 -6.17 -10.98 4.03
C VAL A 83 -7.08 -11.53 5.13
N PRO A 84 -6.98 -12.83 5.50
CA PRO A 84 -7.78 -13.37 6.59
C PRO A 84 -7.58 -12.54 7.87
N GLU A 85 -8.56 -12.48 8.76
CA GLU A 85 -8.33 -11.80 10.04
C GLU A 85 -7.21 -12.48 10.85
N TYR A 86 -6.56 -11.73 11.74
CA TYR A 86 -5.60 -12.31 12.67
C TYR A 86 -6.35 -13.20 13.68
N ASN A 87 -5.96 -14.47 13.80
CA ASN A 87 -6.50 -15.36 14.82
C ASN A 87 -5.58 -15.38 16.05
N PRO A 88 -6.04 -14.97 17.26
CA PRO A 88 -5.23 -14.94 18.47
C PRO A 88 -4.57 -16.28 18.83
N LYS A 89 -5.11 -17.41 18.34
CA LYS A 89 -4.53 -18.74 18.54
C LYS A 89 -3.20 -18.94 17.80
N GLU A 90 -2.93 -18.17 16.73
CA GLU A 90 -1.70 -18.24 15.94
C GLU A 90 -0.47 -17.90 16.80
N SER A 91 -0.61 -16.95 17.73
CA SER A 91 0.48 -16.54 18.66
C SER A 91 1.03 -17.66 19.55
N LYS A 92 0.27 -18.75 19.72
CA LYS A 92 0.65 -19.88 20.58
C LYS A 92 1.42 -20.96 19.83
N ILE A 93 1.56 -20.84 18.52
CA ILE A 93 2.20 -21.86 17.69
C ILE A 93 3.72 -21.67 17.70
N LYS A 94 4.46 -22.76 17.89
CA LYS A 94 5.93 -22.73 17.92
C LYS A 94 6.47 -22.28 16.56
N GLY A 95 7.32 -21.25 16.56
CA GLY A 95 7.85 -20.65 15.34
C GLY A 95 6.94 -19.59 14.71
N PHE A 96 5.88 -19.16 15.41
CA PHE A 96 5.08 -18.02 15.01
C PHE A 96 5.96 -16.78 14.79
N THR A 97 5.77 -16.13 13.66
CA THR A 97 6.28 -14.78 13.40
C THR A 97 5.06 -13.89 13.19
N PRO A 98 5.07 -12.65 13.70
CA PRO A 98 3.97 -11.73 13.46
C PRO A 98 3.83 -11.36 11.98
N PHE A 99 4.83 -11.65 11.12
CA PHE A 99 4.90 -11.22 9.72
C PHE A 99 4.45 -12.28 8.70
N ILE A 100 4.49 -13.56 9.06
CA ILE A 100 4.20 -14.70 8.16
C ILE A 100 3.28 -15.69 8.89
N ARG A 101 2.17 -16.03 8.24
CA ARG A 101 1.20 -17.03 8.69
C ARG A 101 1.72 -18.45 8.50
N HIS A 102 1.04 -19.42 9.10
CA HIS A 102 1.38 -20.85 8.97
C HIS A 102 1.27 -21.41 7.55
N ASP A 103 0.41 -20.83 6.71
CA ASP A 103 0.28 -21.19 5.30
C ASP A 103 1.36 -20.51 4.41
N GLY A 104 2.26 -19.73 5.02
CA GLY A 104 3.31 -18.99 4.33
C GLY A 104 2.85 -17.65 3.76
N ALA A 105 1.57 -17.27 3.92
CA ALA A 105 1.09 -15.97 3.49
C ALA A 105 1.56 -14.85 4.42
N PRO A 106 1.82 -13.64 3.91
CA PRO A 106 2.14 -12.48 4.75
C PRO A 106 0.94 -12.06 5.62
N THR A 107 1.22 -11.54 6.81
CA THR A 107 0.22 -10.95 7.71
C THR A 107 0.05 -9.45 7.45
N ALA A 108 -0.96 -8.83 8.08
CA ALA A 108 -1.14 -7.39 8.06
C ALA A 108 -0.21 -6.63 9.04
N ALA A 109 0.62 -7.32 9.82
CA ALA A 109 1.54 -6.67 10.74
C ALA A 109 2.71 -6.06 9.94
N GLY A 110 2.83 -4.74 9.97
CA GLY A 110 3.99 -4.03 9.43
C GLY A 110 5.19 -4.13 10.36
N PRO A 111 6.42 -3.92 9.86
CA PRO A 111 7.59 -3.73 10.71
C PRO A 111 7.40 -2.50 11.62
N ALA A 112 8.01 -2.54 12.80
CA ALA A 112 8.02 -1.38 13.70
C ALA A 112 8.61 -0.17 12.97
N THR A 113 7.89 0.95 12.97
CA THR A 113 8.35 2.23 12.42
C THR A 113 8.85 3.12 13.54
N GLU A 114 9.83 3.97 13.24
CA GLU A 114 10.32 5.01 14.17
C GLU A 114 9.31 6.16 14.35
N VAL A 115 8.23 6.17 13.56
CA VAL A 115 7.19 7.18 13.61
C VAL A 115 6.15 6.79 14.65
N ASP A 116 5.85 7.71 15.56
CA ASP A 116 4.77 7.59 16.54
C ASP A 116 3.41 7.83 15.87
N ASP A 117 2.60 6.77 15.80
CA ASP A 117 1.25 6.79 15.24
C ASP A 117 0.16 7.19 16.27
N GLU A 118 0.51 7.41 17.55
CA GLU A 118 -0.47 7.73 18.61
C GLU A 118 -0.93 9.20 18.61
N ASP A 119 -0.15 10.14 18.05
CA ASP A 119 -0.53 11.54 17.84
C ASP A 119 -0.15 12.05 16.43
N PRO A 120 -0.85 11.59 15.37
CA PRO A 120 -0.46 11.91 14.01
C PRO A 120 -0.80 13.36 13.63
N GLN A 121 0.18 14.09 13.13
CA GLN A 121 -0.07 15.36 12.45
C GLN A 121 -0.69 15.08 11.07
N TYR A 122 -1.91 15.54 10.83
CA TYR A 122 -2.63 15.33 9.57
C TYR A 122 -2.26 16.38 8.51
N CYS A 123 -2.13 15.94 7.25
CA CYS A 123 -2.15 16.82 6.09
C CYS A 123 -3.60 17.10 5.70
N GLN A 124 -4.01 18.37 5.65
CA GLN A 124 -5.39 18.76 5.32
C GLN A 124 -5.66 18.80 3.80
N THR A 125 -4.63 18.84 2.96
CA THR A 125 -4.70 18.84 1.50
C THR A 125 -3.45 18.19 0.88
N PRO A 126 -3.56 17.44 -0.24
CA PRO A 126 -2.39 17.07 -1.03
C PRO A 126 -1.70 18.35 -1.52
N ASP A 127 -0.36 18.43 -1.43
CA ASP A 127 0.41 19.56 -1.98
C ASP A 127 0.11 19.72 -3.48
N GLU A 128 -0.24 20.95 -3.90
CA GLU A 128 -0.47 21.35 -5.30
C GLU A 128 0.75 21.14 -6.22
#